data_AF-A0AAJ8DND2-F1
#
_entry.id   AF-A0AAJ8DND2-F1
#
_cell.length_a   1.000
_cell.length_b   1.000
_cell.length_c   1.000
_cell.angle_alpha   90.00
_cell.angle_beta   90.00
_cell.angle_gamma   90.00
#
_symmetry.space_group_name_H-M   'P 1'
#
loop_
_entity.id
_entity.type
_entity.pdbx_description
1 polymer ?
#
loop_
_entity_poly.entity_id
_entity_poly.type
_entity_poly.pdbx_seq_one_letter_code
_entity_poly.pdbx_strand_id
1 'polypeptide(L)'
;MWLKLFFLLLYFVVLFMLARIFEAVVWYETGVFATQLVDPVTLSYKRLKTILECRGLGYSGLAEKKDVSELVEKSGELTQGELYSAIKKEKEQEAGDSSTTHFSGEMHFYELVEDTKDGIWLVQVIGQDREALLSQSNWGKMVQKVSQFGIRTGTFNCSNDYRSCIKRGWQRSTLIMSVPQTSASKGKVMLKEYNGHRIETEHIFRWMTSHVAHRIKTLRQSEQLMEEWRSDPAHPVKMFLFARLSQPPAFFSSLSVKFTGRIEFIFVDVRHWDNHSSLSEIGVTHSPAYILKMPEGIYRYGNSTGEFLSLAAMDTFLRSVQPEVNDLFVLSLVLINLLAWMDLFITQ
;
A
#
# COMPACT_ATOMS: atom_id res chain seq x y z
N MET A 1 21.03 -8.88 47.65
CA MET A 1 19.66 -8.41 47.34
C MET A 1 19.63 -6.95 46.86
N TRP A 2 20.16 -5.99 47.60
CA TRP A 2 20.15 -4.56 47.20
C TRP A 2 20.83 -4.25 45.86
N LEU A 3 21.94 -4.92 45.54
CA LEU A 3 22.62 -4.76 44.25
C LEU A 3 21.78 -5.27 43.07
N LYS A 4 21.05 -6.37 43.25
CA LYS A 4 20.14 -6.93 42.23
C LYS A 4 18.95 -6.01 42.00
N LEU A 5 18.36 -5.49 43.09
CA LEU A 5 17.28 -4.51 43.02
C LEU A 5 17.74 -3.25 42.30
N PHE A 6 18.98 -2.82 42.52
CA PHE A 6 19.58 -1.68 41.82
C PHE A 6 19.75 -1.92 40.32
N PHE A 7 20.29 -3.07 39.89
CA PHE A 7 20.41 -3.39 38.46
C PHE A 7 19.06 -3.56 37.76
N LEU A 8 18.08 -4.16 38.43
CA LEU A 8 16.72 -4.30 37.92
C LEU A 8 16.05 -2.93 37.76
N LEU A 9 16.21 -2.04 38.74
CA LEU A 9 15.70 -0.67 38.67
C LEU A 9 16.41 0.15 37.59
N LEU A 10 17.73 -0.01 37.43
CA LEU A 10 18.50 0.59 36.34
C LEU A 10 18.01 0.09 34.98
N TYR A 11 17.74 -1.20 34.83
CA TYR A 11 17.18 -1.77 33.60
C TYR A 11 15.80 -1.17 33.26
N PHE A 12 14.90 -1.06 34.23
CA PHE A 12 13.60 -0.40 34.03
C PHE A 12 13.74 1.08 33.66
N VAL A 13 14.69 1.80 34.27
CA VAL A 13 14.99 3.19 33.92
C VAL A 13 15.53 3.28 32.50
N VAL A 14 16.43 2.39 32.08
CA VAL A 14 16.96 2.35 30.71
C VAL A 14 15.86 2.01 29.71
N LEU A 15 15.01 1.01 29.99
CA LEU A 15 13.85 0.68 29.15
C LEU A 15 12.87 1.85 29.05
N PHE A 16 12.59 2.54 30.16
CA PHE A 16 11.72 3.71 30.16
C PHE A 16 12.33 4.85 29.33
N MET A 17 13.62 5.12 29.48
CA MET A 17 14.32 6.14 28.69
C MET A 17 14.35 5.77 27.21
N LEU A 18 14.61 4.50 26.87
CA LEU A 18 14.54 4.00 25.50
C LEU A 18 13.12 4.13 24.94
N ALA A 19 12.10 3.73 25.70
CA ALA A 19 10.70 3.89 25.28
C ALA A 19 10.35 5.35 25.04
N ARG A 20 10.80 6.28 25.89
CA ARG A 20 10.62 7.72 25.69
C ARG A 20 11.39 8.26 24.49
N ILE A 21 12.59 7.75 24.23
CA ILE A 21 13.36 8.11 23.03
C ILE A 21 12.66 7.56 21.79
N PHE A 22 12.17 6.33 21.80
CA PHE A 22 11.39 5.76 20.70
C PHE A 22 10.10 6.53 20.47
N GLU A 23 9.34 6.84 21.52
CA GLU A 23 8.17 7.73 21.44
C GLU A 23 8.56 9.08 20.85
N ALA A 24 9.66 9.70 21.30
CA ALA A 24 10.12 11.00 20.81
C ALA A 24 10.58 10.95 19.35
N VAL A 25 11.27 9.88 18.92
CA VAL A 25 11.69 9.67 17.53
C VAL A 25 10.47 9.43 16.64
N VAL A 26 9.53 8.59 17.08
CA VAL A 26 8.25 8.38 16.39
C VAL A 26 7.47 9.69 16.34
N TRP A 27 7.42 10.47 17.43
CA TRP A 27 6.80 11.80 17.46
C TRP A 27 7.47 12.81 16.53
N TYR A 28 8.79 12.74 16.38
CA TYR A 28 9.55 13.62 15.51
C TYR A 28 9.34 13.28 14.03
N GLU A 29 9.31 11.98 13.68
CA GLU A 29 9.06 11.54 12.31
C GLU A 29 7.57 11.60 11.91
N THR A 30 6.63 11.41 12.85
CA THR A 30 5.21 11.19 12.51
C THR A 30 4.18 11.99 13.35
N GLY A 31 4.54 12.59 14.49
CA GLY A 31 3.56 13.01 15.50
C GLY A 31 3.03 14.44 15.42
N VAL A 32 3.89 15.46 15.32
CA VAL A 32 3.46 16.87 15.52
C VAL A 32 2.80 17.49 14.28
N PHE A 33 3.14 17.02 13.09
CA PHE A 33 2.67 17.62 11.83
C PHE A 33 1.74 16.72 11.03
N ALA A 34 1.56 15.44 11.35
CA ALA A 34 0.86 14.53 10.43
C ALA A 34 -0.63 14.85 10.19
N THR A 35 -1.32 15.46 11.16
CA THR A 35 -2.77 15.73 11.09
C THR A 35 -3.14 17.19 10.84
N GLN A 36 -2.15 18.10 10.78
CA GLN A 36 -2.45 19.50 10.47
C GLN A 36 -2.90 19.63 9.01
N LEU A 37 -4.06 20.24 8.81
CA LEU A 37 -4.63 20.44 7.48
C LEU A 37 -3.81 21.45 6.67
N VAL A 38 -3.65 21.17 5.38
CA VAL A 38 -2.98 22.04 4.41
C VAL A 38 -3.97 22.42 3.33
N ASP A 39 -4.06 23.71 3.05
CA ASP A 39 -4.88 24.19 1.95
C ASP A 39 -4.20 23.85 0.60
N PRO A 40 -4.81 23.01 -0.26
CA PRO A 40 -4.26 22.63 -1.55
C PRO A 40 -4.11 23.82 -2.52
N VAL A 41 -4.89 24.89 -2.36
CA VAL A 41 -4.83 26.06 -3.26
C VAL A 41 -3.49 26.79 -3.12
N THR A 42 -2.89 26.76 -1.94
CA THR A 42 -1.59 27.40 -1.64
C THR A 42 -0.39 26.65 -2.25
N LEU A 43 -0.58 25.39 -2.65
CA LEU A 43 0.49 24.55 -3.15
C LEU A 43 0.77 24.76 -4.64
N SER A 44 2.00 24.46 -5.05
CA SER A 44 2.38 24.49 -6.46
C SER A 44 1.74 23.32 -7.22
N TYR A 45 1.54 23.48 -8.52
CA TYR A 45 1.00 22.43 -9.40
C TYR A 45 1.84 21.13 -9.30
N LYS A 46 3.17 21.25 -9.24
CA LYS A 46 4.09 20.11 -9.08
C LYS A 46 3.86 19.35 -7.76
N ARG A 47 3.62 20.06 -6.65
CA ARG A 47 3.35 19.43 -5.35
C ARG A 47 2.00 18.71 -5.34
N LEU A 48 0.97 19.34 -5.89
CA LEU A 48 -0.36 18.70 -6.00
C LEU A 48 -0.30 17.42 -6.85
N LYS A 49 0.45 17.45 -7.95
CA LYS A 49 0.71 16.26 -8.77
C LYS A 49 1.40 15.16 -7.97
N THR A 50 2.46 15.49 -7.22
CA THR A 50 3.20 14.53 -6.40
C THR A 50 2.34 13.92 -5.29
N ILE A 51 1.42 14.70 -4.71
CA ILE A 51 0.44 14.22 -3.73
C ILE A 51 -0.52 13.21 -4.38
N LEU A 52 -1.10 13.55 -5.54
CA LEU A 52 -1.95 12.61 -6.28
C LEU A 52 -1.20 11.34 -6.68
N GLU A 53 0.08 11.48 -7.04
CA GLU A 53 0.97 10.35 -7.28
C GLU A 53 1.16 9.51 -6.03
N CYS A 54 1.38 10.10 -4.86
CA CYS A 54 1.49 9.34 -3.60
C CYS A 54 0.19 8.62 -3.23
N ARG A 55 -0.96 9.26 -3.51
CA ARG A 55 -2.30 8.65 -3.38
C ARG A 55 -2.59 7.63 -4.48
N GLY A 56 -1.77 7.55 -5.54
CA GLY A 56 -1.98 6.60 -6.63
C GLY A 56 -3.20 6.88 -7.48
N LEU A 57 -3.54 8.17 -7.64
CA LEU A 57 -4.63 8.63 -8.49
C LEU A 57 -4.07 9.11 -9.83
N GLY A 58 -4.66 8.63 -10.92
CA GLY A 58 -4.24 9.00 -12.26
C GLY A 58 -4.76 10.39 -12.63
N TYR A 59 -3.86 11.37 -12.78
CA TYR A 59 -4.15 12.75 -13.19
C TYR A 59 -3.93 13.00 -14.70
N SER A 60 -3.65 11.96 -15.49
CA SER A 60 -3.38 12.07 -16.93
C SER A 60 -4.55 12.75 -17.66
N GLY A 61 -4.30 13.91 -18.25
CA GLY A 61 -5.30 14.74 -18.95
C GLY A 61 -5.73 16.00 -18.19
N LEU A 62 -5.34 16.17 -16.92
CA LEU A 62 -5.63 17.38 -16.13
C LEU A 62 -4.50 18.40 -16.33
N ALA A 63 -4.67 19.31 -17.29
CA ALA A 63 -3.69 20.35 -17.58
C ALA A 63 -3.77 21.53 -16.58
N GLU A 64 -4.95 21.77 -16.00
CA GLU A 64 -5.19 22.91 -15.14
C GLU A 64 -4.94 22.60 -13.66
N LYS A 65 -4.35 23.56 -12.94
CA LYS A 65 -4.14 23.44 -11.48
C LYS A 65 -5.46 23.27 -10.74
N LYS A 66 -6.53 23.89 -11.23
CA LYS A 66 -7.85 23.83 -10.61
C LYS A 66 -8.38 22.39 -10.60
N ASP A 67 -8.33 21.69 -11.73
CA ASP A 67 -8.81 20.31 -11.83
C ASP A 67 -7.99 19.34 -10.98
N VAL A 68 -6.68 19.57 -10.89
CA VAL A 68 -5.80 18.78 -10.02
C VAL A 68 -6.11 19.03 -8.54
N SER A 69 -6.35 20.29 -8.15
CA SER A 69 -6.75 20.66 -6.78
C SER A 69 -8.09 20.02 -6.42
N GLU A 70 -9.07 20.08 -7.32
CA GLU A 70 -10.39 19.47 -7.12
C GLU A 70 -10.29 17.94 -6.95
N LEU A 71 -9.39 17.28 -7.69
CA LEU A 71 -9.16 15.84 -7.52
C LEU A 71 -8.48 15.51 -6.18
N VAL A 72 -7.58 16.37 -5.70
CA VAL A 72 -7.00 16.24 -4.35
C VAL A 72 -8.10 16.35 -3.30
N GLU A 73 -8.95 17.37 -3.38
CA GLU A 73 -10.06 17.55 -2.44
C GLU A 73 -11.05 16.38 -2.46
N LYS A 74 -11.44 15.89 -3.65
CA LYS A 74 -12.31 14.71 -3.79
C LYS A 74 -11.69 13.42 -3.24
N SER A 75 -10.37 13.34 -3.18
CA SER A 75 -9.65 12.17 -2.68
C SER A 75 -9.28 12.22 -1.20
N GLY A 76 -9.54 13.34 -0.54
CA GLY A 76 -9.37 13.48 0.91
C GLY A 76 -8.74 14.80 1.28
N GLU A 77 -9.00 15.24 2.51
CA GLU A 77 -8.32 16.37 3.11
C GLU A 77 -6.81 16.18 3.05
N LEU A 78 -6.09 17.25 2.72
CA LEU A 78 -4.64 17.20 2.63
C LEU A 78 -4.04 17.50 3.99
N THR A 79 -3.18 16.61 4.48
CA THR A 79 -2.46 16.83 5.74
C THR A 79 -0.99 17.17 5.50
N GLN A 80 -0.37 17.82 6.49
CA GLN A 80 1.05 18.14 6.51
C GLN A 80 1.92 16.87 6.49
N GLY A 81 1.43 15.75 7.04
CA GLY A 81 2.09 14.44 6.94
C GLY A 81 2.23 13.95 5.50
N GLU A 82 1.17 14.10 4.70
CA GLU A 82 1.23 13.80 3.26
C GLU A 82 2.19 14.72 2.53
N LEU A 83 2.14 16.02 2.82
CA LEU A 83 3.05 17.00 2.21
C LEU A 83 4.51 16.69 2.52
N TYR A 84 4.84 16.38 3.78
CA TYR A 84 6.19 16.00 4.18
C TYR A 84 6.63 14.71 3.49
N SER A 85 5.75 13.70 3.42
CA SER A 85 6.06 12.45 2.72
C SER A 85 6.32 12.66 1.22
N ALA A 86 5.58 13.57 0.58
CA ALA A 86 5.80 13.95 -0.80
C ALA A 86 7.15 14.66 -1.00
N ILE A 87 7.52 15.57 -0.10
CA ILE A 87 8.81 16.29 -0.14
C ILE A 87 9.99 15.33 0.10
N LYS A 88 9.88 14.43 1.10
CA LYS A 88 10.90 13.42 1.37
C LYS A 88 11.12 12.54 0.14
N LYS A 89 10.03 12.13 -0.51
CA LYS A 89 10.09 11.35 -1.75
C LYS A 89 10.70 12.09 -2.93
N GLU A 90 10.40 13.37 -3.13
CA GLU A 90 11.06 14.16 -4.19
C GLU A 90 12.59 14.11 -4.02
N LYS A 91 13.09 14.16 -2.77
CA LYS A 91 14.53 14.03 -2.46
C LYS A 91 15.07 12.63 -2.68
N GLU A 92 14.33 11.59 -2.26
CA GLU A 92 14.71 10.19 -2.50
C GLU A 92 14.68 9.84 -4.00
N GLN A 93 13.81 10.49 -4.77
CA GLN A 93 13.73 10.28 -6.21
C GLN A 93 14.99 10.76 -6.95
N GLU A 94 15.62 11.81 -6.44
CA GLU A 94 16.90 12.33 -6.94
C GLU A 94 18.08 11.41 -6.57
N ALA A 95 17.94 10.59 -5.52
CA ALA A 95 18.97 9.68 -5.03
C ALA A 95 19.05 8.32 -5.76
N GLY A 96 18.08 7.98 -6.64
CA GLY A 96 18.20 6.89 -7.62
C GLY A 96 18.07 5.45 -7.09
N ASP A 97 17.62 5.25 -5.86
CA ASP A 97 17.78 3.98 -5.13
C ASP A 97 16.62 2.99 -5.32
N SER A 98 16.32 2.60 -6.56
CA SER A 98 15.28 1.58 -6.83
C SER A 98 15.84 0.37 -7.57
N SER A 99 16.01 -0.74 -6.85
CA SER A 99 16.49 -2.02 -7.39
C SER A 99 15.38 -2.78 -8.12
N THR A 100 15.69 -3.31 -9.30
CA THR A 100 14.83 -4.24 -10.06
C THR A 100 15.41 -5.66 -10.02
N THR A 101 14.56 -6.68 -9.96
CA THR A 101 15.02 -8.07 -9.88
C THR A 101 15.35 -8.61 -11.28
N HIS A 102 16.55 -9.14 -11.49
CA HIS A 102 16.89 -9.82 -12.75
C HIS A 102 16.63 -11.32 -12.62
N PHE A 103 15.67 -11.83 -13.41
CA PHE A 103 15.35 -13.25 -13.41
C PHE A 103 16.38 -14.04 -14.23
N SER A 104 16.86 -15.14 -13.66
CA SER A 104 17.89 -16.00 -14.27
C SER A 104 17.30 -17.02 -15.24
N GLY A 105 16.04 -17.43 -15.05
CA GLY A 105 15.35 -18.38 -15.91
C GLY A 105 13.94 -18.69 -15.38
N GLU A 106 13.26 -19.66 -16.01
CA GLU A 106 11.88 -20.01 -15.66
C GLU A 106 11.69 -20.38 -14.19
N MET A 107 12.60 -21.16 -13.61
CA MET A 107 12.46 -21.63 -12.22
C MET A 107 12.49 -20.47 -11.21
N HIS A 108 13.43 -19.53 -11.40
CA HIS A 108 13.53 -18.33 -10.54
C HIS A 108 12.31 -17.41 -10.70
N PHE A 109 11.76 -17.30 -11.92
CA PHE A 109 10.50 -16.57 -12.14
C PHE A 109 9.32 -17.26 -11.45
N TYR A 110 9.22 -18.58 -11.57
CA TYR A 110 8.15 -19.37 -10.96
C TYR A 110 8.14 -19.20 -9.44
N GLU A 111 9.29 -19.41 -8.79
CA GLU A 111 9.45 -19.31 -7.33
C GLU A 111 9.04 -17.92 -6.82
N LEU A 112 9.52 -16.85 -7.45
CA LEU A 112 9.28 -15.49 -6.96
C LEU A 112 7.93 -14.91 -7.37
N VAL A 113 7.38 -15.27 -8.53
CA VAL A 113 6.22 -14.56 -9.11
C VAL A 113 4.96 -15.40 -9.11
N GLU A 114 5.05 -16.71 -9.36
CA GLU A 114 3.88 -17.59 -9.47
C GLU A 114 3.60 -18.36 -8.18
N ASP A 115 4.64 -18.79 -7.47
CA ASP A 115 4.52 -19.53 -6.22
C ASP A 115 4.31 -18.59 -5.02
N THR A 116 5.00 -17.44 -4.98
CA THR A 116 4.70 -16.43 -3.96
C THR A 116 3.37 -15.73 -4.23
N LYS A 117 2.46 -15.84 -3.26
CA LYS A 117 1.11 -15.25 -3.31
C LYS A 117 1.04 -13.85 -2.71
N ASP A 118 2.19 -13.33 -2.29
CA ASP A 118 2.31 -12.21 -1.34
C ASP A 118 2.77 -10.92 -2.02
N GLY A 119 2.31 -10.65 -3.25
CA GLY A 119 2.63 -9.40 -3.90
C GLY A 119 2.12 -9.25 -5.32
N ILE A 120 2.19 -8.01 -5.79
CA ILE A 120 1.97 -7.65 -7.19
C ILE A 120 3.36 -7.53 -7.83
N TRP A 121 3.54 -8.14 -8.99
CA TRP A 121 4.77 -7.98 -9.78
C TRP A 121 4.49 -7.29 -11.11
N LEU A 122 5.39 -6.39 -11.51
CA LEU A 122 5.49 -5.89 -12.86
C LEU A 122 6.81 -6.37 -13.47
N VAL A 123 6.72 -7.20 -14.50
CA VAL A 123 7.88 -7.82 -15.14
C VAL A 123 8.02 -7.35 -16.57
N GLN A 124 9.18 -6.80 -16.89
CA GLN A 124 9.56 -6.49 -18.26
C GLN A 124 10.19 -7.72 -18.91
N VAL A 125 9.50 -8.30 -19.88
CA VAL A 125 10.04 -9.41 -20.67
C VAL A 125 10.69 -8.85 -21.92
N ILE A 126 11.95 -9.20 -22.13
CA ILE A 126 12.76 -8.80 -23.27
C ILE A 126 12.83 -10.01 -24.21
N GLY A 127 12.24 -9.87 -25.39
CA GLY A 127 12.26 -10.92 -26.41
C GLY A 127 13.68 -11.24 -26.88
N GLN A 128 13.89 -12.46 -27.38
CA GLN A 128 15.19 -12.86 -27.92
C GLN A 128 15.61 -11.92 -29.05
N ASP A 129 16.84 -11.40 -28.97
CA ASP A 129 17.43 -10.48 -29.95
C ASP A 129 16.57 -9.23 -30.24
N ARG A 130 15.73 -8.83 -29.28
CA ARG A 130 14.86 -7.65 -29.38
C ARG A 130 15.15 -6.66 -28.26
N GLU A 131 14.83 -5.40 -28.53
CA GLU A 131 14.88 -4.35 -27.51
C GLU A 131 13.73 -4.48 -26.51
N ALA A 132 13.95 -3.98 -25.30
CA ALA A 132 12.94 -3.93 -24.25
C ALA A 132 11.78 -2.99 -24.64
N LEU A 133 10.55 -3.29 -24.19
CA LEU A 133 9.37 -2.46 -24.50
C LEU A 133 9.50 -1.02 -23.96
N LEU A 134 10.08 -0.88 -22.77
CA LEU A 134 10.41 0.40 -22.16
C LEU A 134 11.92 0.57 -22.20
N SER A 135 12.38 1.74 -22.63
CA SER A 135 13.79 2.12 -22.51
C SER A 135 14.24 2.08 -21.05
N GLN A 136 15.54 1.94 -20.80
CA GLN A 136 16.09 1.89 -19.44
C GLN A 136 15.67 3.08 -18.58
N SER A 137 15.58 4.28 -19.16
CA SER A 137 15.13 5.48 -18.45
C SER A 137 13.64 5.45 -18.10
N ASN A 138 12.79 5.00 -19.02
CA ASN A 138 11.35 4.87 -18.78
C ASN A 138 11.03 3.70 -17.83
N TRP A 139 11.81 2.62 -17.88
CA TRP A 139 11.74 1.53 -16.93
C TRP A 139 12.15 1.99 -15.54
N GLY A 140 13.25 2.74 -15.38
CA GLY A 140 13.64 3.31 -14.09
C GLY A 140 12.54 4.18 -13.46
N LYS A 141 11.93 5.07 -14.26
CA LYS A 141 10.76 5.88 -13.83
C LYS A 141 9.57 5.01 -13.43
N MET A 142 9.32 3.93 -14.18
CA MET A 142 8.25 2.98 -13.85
C MET A 142 8.54 2.27 -12.53
N VAL A 143 9.74 1.71 -12.35
CA VAL A 143 10.18 1.01 -11.14
C VAL A 143 10.00 1.90 -9.92
N GLN A 144 10.49 3.14 -10.00
CA GLN A 144 10.37 4.14 -8.95
C GLN A 144 8.92 4.53 -8.64
N LYS A 145 8.03 4.53 -9.63
CA LYS A 145 6.62 4.86 -9.43
C LYS A 145 5.87 3.70 -8.77
N VAL A 146 6.07 2.48 -9.24
CA VAL A 146 5.31 1.31 -8.75
C VAL A 146 5.82 0.82 -7.40
N SER A 147 7.11 0.99 -7.08
CA SER A 147 7.69 0.63 -5.78
C SER A 147 7.03 1.37 -4.62
N GLN A 148 6.55 2.60 -4.84
CA GLN A 148 5.82 3.38 -3.84
C GLN A 148 4.53 2.71 -3.37
N PHE A 149 4.00 1.79 -4.16
CA PHE A 149 2.80 1.02 -3.86
C PHE A 149 3.11 -0.40 -3.37
N GLY A 150 4.36 -0.71 -3.08
CA GLY A 150 4.79 -2.06 -2.72
C GLY A 150 4.73 -3.04 -3.89
N ILE A 151 4.69 -2.54 -5.13
CA ILE A 151 4.69 -3.39 -6.34
C ILE A 151 6.13 -3.72 -6.68
N ARG A 152 6.42 -5.03 -6.74
CA ARG A 152 7.75 -5.54 -7.05
C ARG A 152 7.98 -5.46 -8.55
N THR A 153 9.24 -5.28 -8.95
CA THR A 153 9.60 -5.22 -10.36
C THR A 153 10.69 -6.21 -10.70
N GLY A 154 10.67 -6.69 -11.94
CA GLY A 154 11.77 -7.46 -12.46
C GLY A 154 11.88 -7.42 -13.97
N THR A 155 12.99 -7.93 -14.46
CA THR A 155 13.27 -8.06 -15.89
C THR A 155 13.56 -9.52 -16.21
N PHE A 156 12.92 -10.05 -17.25
CA PHE A 156 13.15 -11.40 -17.74
C PHE A 156 13.73 -11.31 -19.14
N ASN A 157 14.94 -11.83 -19.35
CA ASN A 157 15.57 -11.85 -20.67
C ASN A 157 15.39 -13.22 -21.33
N CYS A 158 14.62 -13.27 -22.41
CA CYS A 158 14.39 -14.50 -23.16
C CYS A 158 15.64 -15.05 -23.86
N SER A 159 16.73 -14.28 -23.94
CA SER A 159 18.02 -14.77 -24.42
C SER A 159 18.63 -15.81 -23.47
N ASN A 160 18.31 -15.74 -22.17
CA ASN A 160 18.79 -16.68 -21.17
C ASN A 160 18.00 -18.00 -21.17
N ASP A 161 16.70 -17.93 -21.49
CA ASP A 161 15.78 -19.08 -21.45
C ASP A 161 14.71 -18.99 -22.54
N TYR A 162 15.15 -19.18 -23.79
CA TYR A 162 14.29 -19.06 -24.97
C TYR A 162 13.16 -20.08 -25.00
N ARG A 163 13.45 -21.33 -24.61
CA ARG A 163 12.49 -22.43 -24.67
C ARG A 163 11.29 -22.15 -23.78
N SER A 164 11.52 -21.61 -22.59
CA SER A 164 10.44 -21.29 -21.66
C SER A 164 9.65 -20.05 -22.10
N CYS A 165 10.30 -19.05 -22.71
CA CYS A 165 9.59 -17.93 -23.33
C CYS A 165 8.65 -18.38 -24.44
N ILE A 166 9.05 -19.31 -25.31
CA ILE A 166 8.15 -19.86 -26.35
C ILE A 166 6.93 -20.55 -25.74
N LYS A 167 7.14 -21.42 -24.74
CA LYS A 167 6.03 -22.14 -24.09
C LYS A 167 4.99 -21.18 -23.50
N ARG A 168 5.44 -20.02 -23.01
CA ARG A 168 4.61 -18.98 -22.39
C ARG A 168 4.06 -17.95 -23.37
N GLY A 169 4.40 -18.05 -24.65
CA GLY A 169 3.97 -17.11 -25.70
C GLY A 169 4.76 -15.79 -25.72
N TRP A 170 5.86 -15.66 -24.99
CA TRP A 170 6.67 -14.44 -24.89
C TRP A 170 7.69 -14.32 -26.02
N GLN A 171 7.20 -14.32 -27.26
CA GLN A 171 8.04 -14.17 -28.46
C GLN A 171 8.43 -12.72 -28.74
N ARG A 172 7.67 -11.77 -28.19
CA ARG A 172 7.90 -10.32 -28.32
C ARG A 172 8.17 -9.71 -26.95
N SER A 173 8.93 -8.63 -26.94
CA SER A 173 9.13 -7.85 -25.72
C SER A 173 7.80 -7.27 -25.25
N THR A 174 7.47 -7.52 -23.99
CA THR A 174 6.16 -7.18 -23.42
C THR A 174 6.28 -6.89 -21.93
N LEU A 175 5.20 -6.39 -21.33
CA LEU A 175 5.08 -6.22 -19.88
C LEU A 175 4.07 -7.21 -19.34
N ILE A 176 4.41 -7.82 -18.23
CA ILE A 176 3.58 -8.82 -17.56
C ILE A 176 3.31 -8.35 -16.16
N MET A 177 2.04 -8.28 -15.82
CA MET A 177 1.59 -8.04 -14.47
C MET A 177 1.20 -9.37 -13.83
N SER A 178 1.73 -9.62 -12.64
CA SER A 178 1.29 -10.72 -11.78
C SER A 178 0.42 -10.16 -10.66
N VAL A 179 -0.77 -10.74 -10.47
CA VAL A 179 -1.68 -10.37 -9.39
C VAL A 179 -2.42 -11.61 -8.85
N PRO A 180 -2.59 -11.75 -7.53
CA PRO A 180 -3.40 -12.82 -6.95
C PRO A 180 -4.87 -12.72 -7.39
N GLN A 181 -5.43 -13.79 -7.95
CA GLN A 181 -6.77 -13.76 -8.56
C GLN A 181 -7.92 -13.65 -7.55
N THR A 182 -7.77 -14.25 -6.37
CA THR A 182 -8.84 -14.32 -5.37
C THR A 182 -8.41 -13.67 -4.06
N SER A 183 -9.38 -13.14 -3.30
CA SER A 183 -9.21 -12.68 -1.92
C SER A 183 -8.91 -13.82 -0.92
N ALA A 184 -9.04 -15.08 -1.36
CA ALA A 184 -8.67 -16.26 -0.58
C ALA A 184 -7.15 -16.52 -0.59
N SER A 185 -6.59 -16.93 0.55
CA SER A 185 -5.16 -17.21 0.77
C SER A 185 -4.57 -18.35 -0.07
N LYS A 186 -5.41 -19.16 -0.74
CA LYS A 186 -4.99 -20.27 -1.62
C LYS A 186 -5.27 -20.01 -3.11
N GLY A 187 -5.51 -18.76 -3.50
CA GLY A 187 -5.75 -18.37 -4.88
C GLY A 187 -4.60 -18.67 -5.83
N LYS A 188 -4.93 -18.89 -7.12
CA LYS A 188 -3.94 -18.89 -8.20
C LYS A 188 -3.50 -17.46 -8.51
N VAL A 189 -2.23 -17.31 -8.87
CA VAL A 189 -1.70 -16.06 -9.39
C VAL A 189 -2.08 -15.93 -10.87
N MET A 190 -2.56 -14.76 -11.27
CA MET A 190 -2.92 -14.46 -12.64
C MET A 190 -1.84 -13.61 -13.29
N LEU A 191 -1.34 -14.06 -14.43
CA LEU A 191 -0.44 -13.28 -15.28
C LEU A 191 -1.28 -12.55 -16.35
N LYS A 192 -1.11 -11.25 -16.46
CA LYS A 192 -1.72 -10.41 -17.50
C LYS A 192 -0.66 -9.75 -18.36
N GLU A 193 -0.72 -9.99 -19.66
CA GLU A 193 0.12 -9.31 -20.63
C GLU A 193 -0.43 -7.92 -20.95
N TYR A 194 0.45 -6.94 -21.05
CA TYR A 194 0.10 -5.61 -21.52
C TYR A 194 -0.16 -5.62 -23.02
N ASN A 195 -1.38 -5.27 -23.41
CA ASN A 195 -1.83 -5.22 -24.80
C ASN A 195 -2.11 -3.79 -25.30
N GLY A 196 -1.71 -2.77 -24.54
CA GLY A 196 -1.96 -1.38 -24.89
C GLY A 196 -0.99 -0.85 -25.94
N HIS A 197 -1.48 0.02 -26.83
CA HIS A 197 -0.67 0.66 -27.88
C HIS A 197 0.19 1.82 -27.36
N ARG A 198 -0.17 2.40 -26.20
CA ARG A 198 0.53 3.54 -25.60
C ARG A 198 1.57 3.04 -24.60
N ILE A 199 2.83 3.44 -24.76
CA ILE A 199 3.96 2.96 -23.93
C ILE A 199 4.30 3.97 -22.81
N GLU A 200 3.51 5.02 -22.66
CA GLU A 200 3.71 6.03 -21.61
C GLU A 200 3.53 5.45 -20.20
N THR A 201 4.40 5.86 -19.27
CA THR A 201 4.41 5.41 -17.88
C THR A 201 3.05 5.57 -17.19
N GLU A 202 2.36 6.68 -17.40
CA GLU A 202 1.03 6.92 -16.81
C GLU A 202 -0.03 5.93 -17.34
N HIS A 203 0.04 5.58 -18.62
CA HIS A 203 -0.93 4.70 -19.23
C HIS A 203 -0.76 3.26 -18.73
N ILE A 204 0.48 2.78 -18.65
CA ILE A 204 0.79 1.46 -18.10
C ILE A 204 0.45 1.42 -16.61
N PHE A 205 0.77 2.47 -15.86
CA PHE A 205 0.40 2.57 -14.44
C PHE A 205 -1.11 2.48 -14.24
N ARG A 206 -1.90 3.24 -15.01
CA ARG A 206 -3.38 3.18 -14.97
C ARG A 206 -3.91 1.80 -15.36
N TRP A 207 -3.33 1.16 -16.38
CA TRP A 207 -3.70 -0.21 -16.75
C TRP A 207 -3.49 -1.17 -15.57
N MET A 208 -2.31 -1.10 -14.94
CA MET A 208 -1.95 -1.94 -13.81
C MET A 208 -2.88 -1.71 -12.61
N THR A 209 -3.06 -0.45 -12.18
CA THR A 209 -3.89 -0.12 -11.02
C THR A 209 -5.36 -0.47 -11.25
N SER A 210 -5.87 -0.32 -12.47
CA SER A 210 -7.20 -0.80 -12.85
C SER A 210 -7.33 -2.30 -12.59
N HIS A 211 -6.36 -3.13 -12.99
CA HIS A 211 -6.43 -4.58 -12.73
C HIS A 211 -6.39 -4.94 -11.25
N VAL A 212 -5.60 -4.22 -10.44
CA VAL A 212 -5.61 -4.44 -8.97
C VAL A 212 -6.95 -4.01 -8.38
N ALA A 213 -7.50 -2.88 -8.81
CA ALA A 213 -8.76 -2.33 -8.32
C ALA A 213 -9.96 -3.27 -8.59
N HIS A 214 -9.96 -4.01 -9.70
CA HIS A 214 -11.02 -4.99 -10.02
C HIS A 214 -11.14 -6.13 -9.00
N ARG A 215 -10.12 -6.36 -8.17
CA ARG A 215 -10.16 -7.36 -7.10
C ARG A 215 -10.97 -6.88 -5.89
N ILE A 216 -11.10 -5.57 -5.71
CA ILE A 216 -11.86 -4.97 -4.61
C ILE A 216 -13.34 -4.98 -4.94
N LYS A 217 -14.15 -5.46 -3.99
CA LYS A 217 -15.61 -5.39 -4.07
C LYS A 217 -16.04 -3.92 -4.09
N THR A 218 -16.71 -3.51 -5.16
CA THR A 218 -17.21 -2.14 -5.32
C THR A 218 -18.72 -2.10 -5.12
N LEU A 219 -19.16 -1.38 -4.09
CA LEU A 219 -20.57 -1.17 -3.77
C LEU A 219 -21.04 0.15 -4.36
N ARG A 220 -22.13 0.11 -5.12
CA ARG A 220 -22.72 1.29 -5.78
C ARG A 220 -24.13 1.59 -5.31
N GLN A 221 -24.74 0.70 -4.53
CA GLN A 221 -26.11 0.82 -4.04
C GLN A 221 -26.12 0.74 -2.52
N SER A 222 -26.99 1.52 -1.89
CA SER A 222 -27.12 1.55 -0.43
C SER A 222 -27.60 0.22 0.16
N GLU A 223 -28.46 -0.51 -0.55
CA GLU A 223 -28.96 -1.82 -0.12
C GLU A 223 -27.83 -2.84 0.02
N GLN A 224 -26.95 -2.91 -0.99
CA GLN A 224 -25.77 -3.78 -0.97
C GLN A 224 -24.80 -3.39 0.16
N LEU A 225 -24.68 -2.09 0.44
CA LEU A 225 -23.88 -1.63 1.59
C LEU A 225 -24.47 -2.11 2.90
N MET A 226 -25.79 -1.97 3.11
CA MET A 226 -26.41 -2.38 4.37
C MET A 226 -26.39 -3.90 4.55
N GLU A 227 -26.57 -4.66 3.47
CA GLU A 227 -26.36 -6.12 3.50
C GLU A 227 -24.93 -6.45 3.89
N GLU A 228 -23.93 -5.82 3.27
CA GLU A 228 -22.52 -6.11 3.54
C GLU A 228 -22.05 -5.62 4.92
N TRP A 229 -22.64 -4.52 5.38
CA TRP A 229 -22.41 -3.90 6.68
C TRP A 229 -23.06 -4.71 7.80
N ARG A 230 -24.23 -5.32 7.58
CA ARG A 230 -24.95 -6.13 8.58
C ARG A 230 -24.60 -7.62 8.51
N SER A 231 -24.13 -8.11 7.37
CA SER A 231 -23.70 -9.50 7.18
C SER A 231 -22.63 -9.87 8.19
N ASP A 232 -22.87 -10.96 8.91
CA ASP A 232 -21.93 -11.52 9.86
C ASP A 232 -21.85 -13.05 9.76
N PRO A 233 -20.80 -13.58 9.13
CA PRO A 233 -20.46 -14.98 9.21
C PRO A 233 -19.09 -15.13 9.91
N ALA A 234 -19.05 -14.83 11.21
CA ALA A 234 -17.94 -15.10 12.14
C ALA A 234 -16.66 -14.25 11.97
N HIS A 235 -16.83 -12.93 11.83
CA HIS A 235 -15.86 -11.88 12.22
C HIS A 235 -14.58 -11.60 11.39
N PRO A 236 -14.63 -11.49 10.03
CA PRO A 236 -13.51 -10.90 9.28
C PRO A 236 -13.45 -9.37 9.48
N VAL A 237 -12.24 -8.83 9.70
CA VAL A 237 -11.98 -7.39 9.72
C VAL A 237 -12.23 -6.80 8.31
N LYS A 238 -13.05 -5.75 8.20
CA LYS A 238 -13.39 -5.12 6.91
C LYS A 238 -12.94 -3.66 6.88
N MET A 239 -12.31 -3.26 5.79
CA MET A 239 -11.89 -1.88 5.53
C MET A 239 -12.75 -1.28 4.41
N PHE A 240 -13.58 -0.31 4.76
CA PHE A 240 -14.45 0.41 3.85
C PHE A 240 -13.83 1.74 3.44
N LEU A 241 -13.82 2.03 2.14
CA LEU A 241 -13.51 3.34 1.58
C LEU A 241 -14.76 3.92 0.94
N PHE A 242 -15.33 4.94 1.58
CA PHE A 242 -16.40 5.75 1.01
C PHE A 242 -15.77 6.91 0.25
N ALA A 243 -15.90 6.97 -1.08
CA ALA A 243 -15.33 8.08 -1.84
C ALA A 243 -16.13 8.41 -3.10
N ARG A 244 -16.00 9.67 -3.55
CA ARG A 244 -16.56 10.14 -4.82
C ARG A 244 -15.57 9.92 -5.98
N LEU A 245 -15.03 8.71 -6.08
CA LEU A 245 -14.01 8.34 -7.06
C LEU A 245 -14.54 7.28 -8.04
N SER A 246 -14.00 7.26 -9.26
CA SER A 246 -14.37 6.24 -10.26
C SER A 246 -13.77 4.87 -9.97
N GLN A 247 -12.63 4.83 -9.29
CA GLN A 247 -11.90 3.64 -8.89
C GLN A 247 -11.23 3.91 -7.54
N PRO A 248 -10.95 2.87 -6.73
CA PRO A 248 -10.19 3.02 -5.50
C PRO A 248 -8.76 3.52 -5.80
N PRO A 249 -8.15 4.31 -4.89
CA PRO A 249 -6.75 4.71 -4.98
C PRO A 249 -5.80 3.50 -5.09
N ALA A 250 -4.65 3.67 -5.75
CA ALA A 250 -3.72 2.55 -5.96
C ALA A 250 -3.12 2.01 -4.65
N PHE A 251 -2.87 2.86 -3.65
CA PHE A 251 -2.38 2.40 -2.35
C PHE A 251 -3.41 1.50 -1.66
N PHE A 252 -4.68 1.87 -1.69
CA PHE A 252 -5.77 1.06 -1.12
C PHE A 252 -5.88 -0.29 -1.82
N SER A 253 -5.77 -0.29 -3.15
CA SER A 253 -5.76 -1.51 -3.96
C SER A 253 -4.56 -2.41 -3.65
N SER A 254 -3.39 -1.83 -3.46
CA SER A 254 -2.17 -2.59 -3.15
C SER A 254 -2.20 -3.19 -1.74
N LEU A 255 -2.73 -2.45 -0.76
CA LEU A 255 -2.96 -2.96 0.59
C LEU A 255 -3.93 -4.15 0.60
N SER A 256 -4.96 -4.14 -0.25
CA SER A 256 -5.87 -5.29 -0.37
C SER A 256 -5.17 -6.59 -0.79
N VAL A 257 -4.06 -6.49 -1.54
CA VAL A 257 -3.23 -7.66 -1.89
C VAL A 257 -2.38 -8.09 -0.69
N LYS A 258 -1.76 -7.14 0.00
CA LYS A 258 -0.91 -7.42 1.17
C LYS A 258 -1.66 -8.05 2.36
N PHE A 259 -2.91 -7.64 2.58
CA PHE A 259 -3.73 -8.13 3.69
C PHE A 259 -4.76 -9.19 3.26
N THR A 260 -4.51 -9.85 2.12
CA THR A 260 -5.35 -10.95 1.60
C THR A 260 -5.63 -11.99 2.69
N GLY A 261 -6.91 -12.31 2.88
CA GLY A 261 -7.35 -13.29 3.87
C GLY A 261 -7.35 -12.82 5.33
N ARG A 262 -6.83 -11.63 5.62
CA ARG A 262 -6.85 -11.01 6.97
C ARG A 262 -7.83 -9.84 7.06
N ILE A 263 -7.85 -9.00 6.03
CA ILE A 263 -8.71 -7.81 5.96
C ILE A 263 -9.42 -7.81 4.60
N GLU A 264 -10.73 -7.67 4.63
CA GLU A 264 -11.53 -7.50 3.41
C GLU A 264 -11.61 -6.02 3.05
N PHE A 265 -11.16 -5.66 1.84
CA PHE A 265 -11.21 -4.28 1.36
C PHE A 265 -12.46 -4.09 0.50
N ILE A 266 -13.22 -3.04 0.80
CA ILE A 266 -14.48 -2.72 0.13
C ILE A 266 -14.45 -1.25 -0.29
N PHE A 267 -14.71 -0.99 -1.57
CA PHE A 267 -14.83 0.35 -2.11
C PHE A 267 -16.30 0.71 -2.26
N VAL A 268 -16.71 1.86 -1.74
CA VAL A 268 -18.09 2.37 -1.78
C VAL A 268 -18.11 3.65 -2.61
N ASP A 269 -18.70 3.55 -3.79
CA ASP A 269 -18.84 4.67 -4.72
C ASP A 269 -20.08 5.49 -4.36
N VAL A 270 -19.85 6.64 -3.72
CA VAL A 270 -20.91 7.54 -3.24
C VAL A 270 -21.23 8.69 -4.21
N ARG A 271 -20.80 8.61 -5.48
CA ARG A 271 -21.01 9.70 -6.46
C ARG A 271 -22.48 9.98 -6.78
N HIS A 272 -23.32 8.94 -6.78
CA HIS A 272 -24.73 9.00 -7.17
C HIS A 272 -25.67 8.60 -6.02
N TRP A 273 -25.24 8.85 -4.77
CA TRP A 273 -26.03 8.49 -3.60
C TRP A 273 -26.81 9.70 -3.10
N ASP A 274 -28.12 9.66 -3.36
CA ASP A 274 -29.04 10.71 -2.94
C ASP A 274 -29.50 10.53 -1.47
N ASN A 275 -29.28 9.33 -0.90
CA ASN A 275 -29.84 8.94 0.39
C ASN A 275 -28.83 9.05 1.54
N HIS A 276 -28.68 10.26 2.09
CA HIS A 276 -27.78 10.58 3.21
C HIS A 276 -28.06 9.81 4.51
N SER A 277 -29.27 9.25 4.67
CA SER A 277 -29.70 8.52 5.88
C SER A 277 -28.84 7.29 6.18
N SER A 278 -28.60 6.44 5.18
CA SER A 278 -27.79 5.22 5.32
C SER A 278 -26.33 5.50 5.67
N LEU A 279 -25.75 6.57 5.13
CA LEU A 279 -24.38 7.01 5.45
C LEU A 279 -24.29 7.56 6.88
N SER A 280 -25.32 8.28 7.33
CA SER A 280 -25.37 8.81 8.69
C SER A 280 -25.53 7.71 9.76
N GLU A 281 -26.27 6.62 9.46
CA GLU A 281 -26.38 5.44 10.34
C GLU A 281 -25.00 4.79 10.60
N ILE A 282 -24.10 4.85 9.60
CA ILE A 282 -22.74 4.31 9.67
C ILE A 282 -21.75 5.31 10.28
N GLY A 283 -22.14 6.57 10.47
CA GLY A 283 -21.27 7.64 10.97
C GLY A 283 -20.40 8.30 9.90
N VAL A 284 -20.73 8.14 8.61
CA VAL A 284 -20.03 8.81 7.50
C VAL A 284 -20.62 10.22 7.31
N THR A 285 -19.93 11.22 7.86
CA THR A 285 -20.32 12.64 7.73
C THR A 285 -19.69 13.36 6.55
N HIS A 286 -18.47 12.94 6.16
CA HIS A 286 -17.70 13.53 5.07
C HIS A 286 -17.16 12.44 4.16
N SER A 287 -17.04 12.74 2.87
CA SER A 287 -16.40 11.87 1.89
C SER A 287 -15.12 12.53 1.37
N PRO A 288 -13.99 11.82 1.27
CA PRO A 288 -13.87 10.38 1.54
C PRO A 288 -13.72 10.03 3.02
N ALA A 289 -14.18 8.83 3.39
CA ALA A 289 -14.02 8.26 4.72
C ALA A 289 -13.45 6.84 4.65
N TYR A 290 -12.45 6.58 5.48
CA TYR A 290 -11.83 5.28 5.65
C TYR A 290 -12.30 4.70 6.99
N ILE A 291 -13.08 3.62 6.94
CA ILE A 291 -13.68 3.01 8.12
C ILE A 291 -13.24 1.56 8.22
N LEU A 292 -12.59 1.23 9.33
CA LEU A 292 -12.25 -0.12 9.70
C LEU A 292 -13.33 -0.68 10.62
N LYS A 293 -14.07 -1.67 10.14
CA LYS A 293 -15.03 -2.44 10.94
C LYS A 293 -14.34 -3.67 11.48
N MET A 294 -14.23 -3.75 12.80
CA MET A 294 -13.66 -4.87 13.53
C MET A 294 -14.73 -5.51 14.42
N PRO A 295 -14.51 -6.73 14.92
CA PRO A 295 -15.39 -7.35 15.92
C PRO A 295 -15.52 -6.52 17.20
N GLU A 296 -14.45 -5.83 17.58
CA GLU A 296 -14.36 -5.03 18.81
C GLU A 296 -15.03 -3.65 18.66
N GLY A 297 -15.26 -3.20 17.41
CA GLY A 297 -15.87 -1.91 17.15
C GLY A 297 -15.53 -1.34 15.78
N ILE A 298 -15.93 -0.08 15.58
CA ILE A 298 -15.72 0.65 14.34
C ILE A 298 -14.67 1.73 14.60
N TYR A 299 -13.66 1.79 13.74
CA TYR A 299 -12.60 2.79 13.80
C TYR A 299 -12.56 3.63 12.53
N ARG A 300 -12.40 4.95 12.68
CA ARG A 300 -12.28 5.90 11.57
C ARG A 300 -10.82 6.30 11.40
N TYR A 301 -10.21 5.88 10.29
CA TYR A 301 -8.83 6.21 9.98
C TYR A 301 -8.70 7.64 9.45
N GLY A 302 -7.68 8.36 9.93
CA GLY A 302 -7.39 9.76 9.60
C GLY A 302 -7.75 10.75 10.72
N ASN A 303 -8.33 10.28 11.83
CA ASN A 303 -8.69 11.14 12.97
C ASN A 303 -7.58 11.19 14.03
N SER A 304 -6.71 10.18 14.11
CA SER A 304 -5.66 10.10 15.12
C SER A 304 -4.33 10.65 14.63
N THR A 305 -3.47 11.06 15.57
CA THR A 305 -2.12 11.55 15.27
C THR A 305 -1.30 10.48 14.54
N GLY A 306 -0.61 10.86 13.46
CA GLY A 306 0.19 9.95 12.65
C GLY A 306 -0.58 9.25 11.52
N GLU A 307 -1.90 9.44 11.42
CA GLU A 307 -2.72 8.87 10.35
C GLU A 307 -2.86 9.85 9.19
N PHE A 308 -2.49 9.40 7.99
CA PHE A 308 -2.62 10.18 6.75
C PHE A 308 -2.67 9.27 5.51
N LEU A 309 -3.05 9.80 4.35
CA LEU A 309 -3.28 9.00 3.13
C LEU A 309 -1.95 8.68 2.42
N SER A 310 -1.27 7.67 2.96
CA SER A 310 -0.06 7.08 2.38
C SER A 310 -0.10 5.56 2.57
N LEU A 311 0.49 4.83 1.62
CA LEU A 311 0.65 3.37 1.75
C LEU A 311 1.37 3.00 3.05
N ALA A 312 2.48 3.68 3.37
CA ALA A 312 3.29 3.35 4.54
C ALA A 312 2.55 3.58 5.87
N ALA A 313 1.83 4.71 5.98
CA ALA A 313 1.09 5.06 7.19
C ALA A 313 -0.06 4.08 7.43
N MET A 314 -0.86 3.81 6.39
CA MET A 314 -1.98 2.88 6.49
C MET A 314 -1.52 1.43 6.66
N ASP A 315 -0.43 1.01 6.01
CA ASP A 315 0.18 -0.30 6.23
C ASP A 315 0.61 -0.49 7.69
N THR A 316 1.28 0.50 8.27
CA THR A 316 1.71 0.47 9.68
C THR A 316 0.51 0.36 10.62
N PHE A 317 -0.55 1.14 10.37
CA PHE A 317 -1.80 1.04 11.12
C PHE A 317 -2.46 -0.33 10.98
N LEU A 318 -2.62 -0.85 9.76
CA LEU A 318 -3.27 -2.15 9.57
C LEU A 318 -2.43 -3.31 10.14
N ARG A 319 -1.10 -3.20 10.15
CA ARG A 319 -0.20 -4.14 10.84
C ARG A 319 -0.33 -4.10 12.36
N SER A 320 -0.61 -2.95 12.95
CA SER A 320 -0.83 -2.87 14.40
C SER A 320 -2.15 -3.52 14.81
N VAL A 321 -3.16 -3.51 13.93
CA VAL A 321 -4.45 -4.18 14.17
C VAL A 321 -4.39 -5.67 13.84
N GLN A 322 -3.85 -6.04 12.68
CA GLN A 322 -3.76 -7.42 12.19
C GLN A 322 -2.33 -7.74 11.76
N PRO A 323 -1.44 -8.10 12.70
CA PRO A 323 -0.03 -8.39 12.41
C PRO A 323 0.14 -9.66 11.58
N GLU A 324 1.28 -9.78 10.89
CA GLU A 324 1.67 -11.03 10.22
C GLU A 324 2.26 -12.00 11.27
N VAL A 325 2.22 -13.31 10.97
CA VAL A 325 2.83 -14.33 11.85
C VAL A 325 4.32 -14.03 12.09
N ASN A 326 4.99 -13.50 11.06
CA ASN A 326 6.38 -13.07 11.18
C ASN A 326 6.55 -11.92 12.19
N ASP A 327 5.63 -10.96 12.22
CA ASP A 327 5.68 -9.83 13.16
C ASP A 327 5.52 -10.34 14.61
N LEU A 328 4.58 -11.28 14.83
CA LEU A 328 4.40 -11.94 16.13
C LEU A 328 5.62 -12.77 16.53
N PHE A 329 6.23 -13.47 15.58
CA PHE A 329 7.45 -14.23 15.82
C PHE A 329 8.59 -13.32 16.26
N VAL A 330 8.84 -12.21 15.55
CA VAL A 330 9.86 -11.23 15.92
C VAL A 330 9.58 -10.65 17.31
N LEU A 331 8.33 -10.29 17.60
CA LEU A 331 7.95 -9.77 18.91
C LEU A 331 8.18 -10.81 20.02
N SER A 332 7.84 -12.07 19.77
CA SER A 332 8.09 -13.17 20.72
C SER A 332 9.59 -13.40 20.95
N LEU A 333 10.41 -13.33 19.88
CA LEU A 333 11.86 -13.46 19.97
C LEU A 333 12.46 -12.32 20.79
N VAL A 334 12.01 -11.08 20.58
CA VAL A 334 12.42 -9.93 21.37
C VAL A 334 12.01 -10.12 22.83
N LEU A 335 10.76 -10.52 23.10
CA LEU A 335 10.26 -10.73 24.46
C LEU A 335 11.05 -11.83 25.19
N ILE A 336 11.31 -12.97 24.55
CA ILE A 336 12.09 -14.07 25.13
C ILE A 336 13.53 -13.62 25.40
N ASN A 337 14.16 -12.90 24.48
CA ASN A 337 15.51 -12.38 24.71
C ASN A 337 15.56 -11.38 25.87
N LEU A 338 14.55 -10.51 26.00
CA LEU A 338 14.43 -9.60 27.14
C LEU A 338 14.22 -10.37 28.45
N LEU A 339 13.37 -11.39 28.46
CA LEU A 339 13.12 -12.25 29.63
C LEU A 339 14.36 -13.05 30.03
N ALA A 340 15.11 -13.59 29.08
CA ALA A 340 16.36 -14.30 29.34
C ALA A 340 17.45 -13.37 29.90
N TRP A 341 17.50 -12.12 29.41
CA TRP A 341 18.33 -11.08 30.02
C TRP A 341 17.92 -10.78 31.45
N MET A 342 16.62 -10.67 31.72
CA MET A 342 16.11 -10.47 33.08
C MET A 342 16.47 -11.63 34.02
N ASP A 343 16.44 -12.86 33.52
CA ASP A 343 16.76 -14.04 34.33
C ASP A 343 18.22 -14.07 34.78
N LEU A 344 19.16 -13.57 33.95
CA LEU A 344 20.57 -13.38 34.33
C LEU A 344 20.73 -12.44 35.54
N PHE A 345 19.86 -11.43 35.67
CA PHE A 345 19.88 -10.50 36.82
C PHE A 345 19.17 -11.06 38.06
N ILE A 346 18.33 -12.08 37.91
CA ILE A 346 17.54 -12.69 38.99
C ILE A 346 18.28 -13.89 39.60
N THR A 347 18.86 -14.76 38.77
CA THR A 347 19.42 -16.06 39.18
C THR A 347 20.89 -16.05 39.58
N GLN A 348 21.71 -15.09 39.13
CA GLN A 348 23.03 -14.78 39.73
C GLN A 348 22.84 -13.77 40.86
#